data_AF-A0A7S3G9I5-F1
#
_entry.id   AF-A0A7S3G9I5-F1
#
_cell.length_a   1.000
_cell.length_b   1.000
_cell.length_c   1.000
_cell.angle_alpha   90.00
_cell.angle_beta   90.00
_cell.angle_gamma   90.00
#
_symmetry.space_group_name_H-M   'P 1'
#
loop_
_entity.id
_entity.type
_entity.pdbx_description
1 polymer ?
#
loop_
_entity_poly.entity_id
_entity_poly.type
_entity_poly.pdbx_seq_one_letter_code
_entity_poly.pdbx_strand_id
1 'polypeptide(L)'
;EDPRSYKALFSLGRVYMAMEKYTTATRYLHRAYALNAKHPTVVAYLGHALYLNEELESAQKVLDMALMLEERNILAKFTRAKIWMQMGRNQTALDELMEIRRISPKEADVHFQLGTLLSNM
;
A
#
# COMPACT_ATOMS: atom_id res chain seq x y z
N GLU A 1 19.61 13.82 13.82
CA GLU A 1 18.20 13.81 13.33
C GLU A 1 17.27 13.74 14.53
N ASP A 2 16.12 14.42 14.50
CA ASP A 2 15.15 14.39 15.60
C ASP A 2 14.40 13.03 15.61
N PRO A 3 14.48 12.22 16.69
CA PRO A 3 13.74 10.96 16.83
C PRO A 3 12.21 11.12 16.75
N ARG A 4 11.71 12.36 16.83
CA ARG A 4 10.29 12.72 16.65
C ARG A 4 9.98 13.23 15.25
N SER A 5 10.91 13.17 14.29
CA SER A 5 10.62 13.47 12.89
C SER A 5 9.77 12.34 12.28
N TYR A 6 8.81 12.71 11.42
CA TYR A 6 8.01 11.73 10.67
C TYR A 6 8.90 10.74 9.88
N LYS A 7 10.09 11.15 9.43
CA LYS A 7 11.05 10.30 8.70
C LYS A 7 11.59 9.15 9.55
N ALA A 8 11.93 9.41 10.81
CA ALA A 8 12.42 8.38 11.73
C ALA A 8 11.32 7.38 12.07
N LEU A 9 10.11 7.87 12.35
CA LEU A 9 8.92 7.04 12.60
C LEU A 9 8.54 6.21 11.36
N PHE A 10 8.60 6.80 10.18
CA PHE A 10 8.38 6.12 8.91
C PHE A 10 9.41 4.99 8.68
N SER A 11 10.68 5.27 8.97
CA SER A 11 11.76 4.28 8.86
C SER A 11 11.55 3.11 9.83
N LEU A 12 11.19 3.38 11.09
CA LEU A 12 10.83 2.34 12.06
C LEU A 12 9.64 1.52 11.58
N GLY A 13 8.58 2.17 11.07
CA GLY A 13 7.43 1.51 10.48
C GLY A 13 7.84 0.48 9.42
N ARG A 14 8.68 0.90 8.46
CA ARG A 14 9.20 0.01 7.40
C ARG A 14 10.07 -1.13 7.94
N VAL A 15 10.90 -0.88 8.94
CA VAL A 15 11.71 -1.95 9.59
C VAL A 15 10.78 -3.00 10.22
N TYR A 16 9.74 -2.57 10.92
CA TYR A 16 8.79 -3.51 11.51
C TYR A 16 7.94 -4.25 10.46
N MET A 17 7.64 -3.63 9.30
CA MET A 17 7.02 -4.35 8.17
C MET A 17 7.95 -5.45 7.64
N ALA A 18 9.23 -5.17 7.47
CA ALA A 18 10.22 -6.16 7.02
C ALA A 18 10.45 -7.28 8.03
N MET A 19 10.15 -7.04 9.31
CA MET A 19 10.12 -8.05 10.37
C MET A 19 8.77 -8.76 10.51
N GLU A 20 7.81 -8.47 9.62
CA GLU A 20 6.43 -8.99 9.64
C GLU A 20 5.66 -8.66 10.94
N LYS A 21 6.11 -7.65 11.68
CA LYS A 21 5.47 -7.18 12.92
C LYS A 21 4.45 -6.10 12.58
N TYR A 22 3.41 -6.47 11.83
CA TYR A 22 2.49 -5.52 11.20
C TYR A 22 1.76 -4.61 12.18
N THR A 23 1.27 -5.12 13.31
CA THR A 23 0.64 -4.29 14.36
C THR A 23 1.59 -3.23 14.93
N THR A 24 2.89 -3.53 15.02
CA THR A 24 3.88 -2.55 15.46
C THR A 24 4.20 -1.56 14.35
N ALA A 25 4.28 -2.03 13.11
CA ALA A 25 4.50 -1.19 11.94
C ALA A 25 3.39 -0.14 11.78
N THR A 26 2.12 -0.55 11.84
CA THR A 26 0.96 0.35 11.74
C THR A 26 1.00 1.42 12.81
N ARG A 27 1.36 1.09 14.06
CA ARG A 27 1.52 2.08 15.14
C ARG A 27 2.56 3.15 14.83
N TYR A 28 3.73 2.78 14.30
CA TYR A 28 4.76 3.77 13.93
C TYR A 28 4.38 4.59 12.70
N LEU A 29 3.74 3.96 11.71
CA LEU A 29 3.26 4.63 10.50
C LEU A 29 2.11 5.60 10.79
N HIS A 30 1.21 5.28 11.72
CA HIS A 30 0.20 6.22 12.21
C HIS A 30 0.82 7.46 12.86
N ARG A 31 1.88 7.27 13.65
CA ARG A 31 2.61 8.42 14.24
C ARG A 31 3.31 9.25 13.17
N ALA A 32 3.90 8.63 12.15
CA ALA A 32 4.50 9.34 11.02
C ALA A 32 3.43 10.14 10.24
N TYR A 33 2.28 9.51 9.98
CA TYR A 33 1.12 10.14 9.34
C TYR A 33 0.59 11.33 10.13
N ALA A 34 0.45 11.21 11.45
CA ALA A 34 -0.02 12.30 12.31
C ALA A 34 0.88 13.55 12.26
N LEU A 35 2.17 13.37 11.96
CA LEU A 35 3.13 14.47 11.80
C LEU A 35 3.18 15.02 10.38
N ASN A 36 2.81 14.23 9.37
CA ASN A 36 2.76 14.69 7.98
C ASN A 36 1.75 13.89 7.13
N ALA A 37 0.47 14.24 7.26
CA ALA A 37 -0.63 13.57 6.58
C ALA A 37 -0.68 13.82 5.06
N LYS A 38 0.09 14.79 4.54
CA LYS A 38 0.13 15.14 3.11
C LYS A 38 1.28 14.49 2.36
N HIS A 39 2.11 13.67 3.01
CA HIS A 39 3.21 12.99 2.35
C HIS A 39 2.73 11.68 1.70
N PRO A 40 2.61 11.59 0.36
CA PRO A 40 1.94 10.46 -0.31
C PRO A 40 2.60 9.12 0.02
N THR A 41 3.94 9.07 0.08
CA THR A 41 4.67 7.84 0.48
C THR A 41 4.32 7.36 1.89
N VAL A 42 4.24 8.24 2.89
CA VAL A 42 3.90 7.84 4.27
C VAL A 42 2.49 7.27 4.32
N VAL A 43 1.55 7.91 3.63
CA VAL A 43 0.15 7.47 3.54
C VAL A 43 0.05 6.11 2.83
N ALA A 44 0.76 5.93 1.70
CA ALA A 44 0.76 4.67 0.95
C ALA A 44 1.33 3.51 1.78
N TYR A 45 2.43 3.72 2.51
CA TYR A 45 2.99 2.68 3.39
C TYR A 45 2.12 2.39 4.60
N LEU A 46 1.41 3.39 5.15
CA LEU A 46 0.40 3.13 6.20
C LEU A 46 -0.72 2.23 5.66
N GLY A 47 -1.25 2.54 4.47
CA GLY A 47 -2.26 1.70 3.80
C GLY A 47 -1.75 0.28 3.55
N HIS A 48 -0.51 0.13 3.09
CA HIS A 48 0.12 -1.18 2.88
C HIS A 48 0.31 -1.95 4.20
N ALA A 49 0.77 -1.30 5.26
CA ALA A 49 0.91 -1.95 6.57
C ALA A 49 -0.43 -2.38 7.16
N LEU A 50 -1.49 -1.58 6.99
CA LEU A 50 -2.85 -1.95 7.40
C LEU A 50 -3.35 -3.18 6.62
N TYR A 51 -3.09 -3.23 5.31
CA TYR A 51 -3.43 -4.40 4.50
C TYR A 51 -2.70 -5.67 4.99
N LEU A 52 -1.39 -5.57 5.27
CA LEU A 52 -0.62 -6.70 5.82
C LEU A 52 -1.08 -7.09 7.23
N ASN A 53 -1.66 -6.16 7.99
CA ASN A 53 -2.28 -6.40 9.29
C ASN A 53 -3.75 -6.86 9.19
N GLU A 54 -4.22 -7.23 7.99
CA GLU A 54 -5.59 -7.70 7.70
C GLU A 54 -6.71 -6.68 7.98
N GLU A 55 -6.38 -5.40 8.14
CA GLU A 55 -7.33 -4.30 8.35
C GLU A 55 -7.81 -3.72 7.01
N LEU A 56 -8.55 -4.51 6.23
CA LEU A 56 -8.86 -4.23 4.82
C LEU A 56 -9.62 -2.91 4.60
N GLU A 57 -10.65 -2.62 5.40
CA GLU A 57 -11.45 -1.39 5.24
C GLU A 57 -10.62 -0.13 5.55
N SER A 58 -9.79 -0.19 6.59
CA SER A 58 -8.88 0.88 6.96
C SER A 58 -7.80 1.07 5.89
N ALA A 59 -7.22 -0.03 5.41
CA ALA A 59 -6.22 -0.03 4.34
C ALA A 59 -6.77 0.65 3.09
N GLN A 60 -7.95 0.23 2.61
CA GLN A 60 -8.57 0.79 1.41
C GLN A 60 -8.77 2.32 1.54
N LYS A 61 -9.35 2.79 2.64
CA LYS A 61 -9.55 4.23 2.87
C LYS A 61 -8.23 5.02 2.84
N VAL A 62 -7.18 4.48 3.46
CA VAL A 62 -5.86 5.13 3.49
C VAL A 62 -5.19 5.10 2.11
N LEU A 63 -5.34 4.02 1.36
CA LEU A 63 -4.82 3.92 -0.01
C LEU A 63 -5.53 4.90 -0.95
N ASP A 64 -6.83 5.07 -0.80
CA ASP A 64 -7.59 6.08 -1.55
C ASP A 64 -7.08 7.50 -1.25
N MET A 65 -6.76 7.80 0.02
CA MET A 65 -6.11 9.07 0.38
C MET A 65 -4.71 9.22 -0.24
N ALA A 66 -3.91 8.16 -0.27
CA ALA A 66 -2.59 8.21 -0.93
C ALA A 66 -2.73 8.53 -2.42
N LEU A 67 -3.72 7.95 -3.10
CA LEU A 67 -3.99 8.18 -4.51
C LEU A 67 -4.61 9.56 -4.79
N MET A 68 -5.30 10.16 -3.83
CA MET A 68 -5.71 11.57 -3.92
C MET A 68 -4.51 12.53 -3.83
N LEU A 69 -3.46 12.17 -3.08
CA LEU A 69 -2.23 12.97 -2.96
C LEU A 69 -1.27 12.75 -4.14
N GLU A 70 -1.18 11.52 -4.63
CA GLU A 70 -0.33 11.12 -5.74
C GLU A 70 -1.02 9.99 -6.54
N GLU A 71 -1.72 10.37 -7.60
CA GLU A 71 -2.51 9.45 -8.43
C GLU A 71 -1.70 8.28 -8.98
N ARG A 72 -0.41 8.49 -9.26
CA ARG A 72 0.48 7.47 -9.85
C ARG A 72 1.25 6.65 -8.80
N ASN A 73 0.86 6.71 -7.53
CA ASN A 73 1.55 5.96 -6.48
C ASN A 73 1.37 4.44 -6.68
N ILE A 74 2.43 3.79 -7.16
CA ILE A 74 2.41 2.37 -7.54
C ILE A 74 2.10 1.47 -6.33
N LEU A 75 2.71 1.74 -5.18
CA LEU A 75 2.47 0.97 -3.96
C LEU A 75 0.99 1.02 -3.58
N ALA A 76 0.38 2.20 -3.66
CA ALA A 76 -1.02 2.38 -3.30
C ALA A 76 -1.96 1.64 -4.28
N LYS A 77 -1.76 1.82 -5.60
CA LYS A 77 -2.55 1.11 -6.62
C LYS A 77 -2.42 -0.40 -6.49
N PHE A 78 -1.19 -0.90 -6.34
CA PHE A 78 -0.90 -2.32 -6.23
C PHE A 78 -1.56 -2.94 -4.99
N THR A 79 -1.41 -2.30 -3.83
CA THR A 79 -2.05 -2.77 -2.59
C THR A 79 -3.58 -2.77 -2.72
N ARG A 80 -4.17 -1.73 -3.32
CA ARG A 80 -5.62 -1.64 -3.51
C ARG A 80 -6.14 -2.68 -4.50
N ALA A 81 -5.40 -2.98 -5.56
CA ALA A 81 -5.73 -4.08 -6.47
C ALA A 81 -5.78 -5.43 -5.74
N LYS A 82 -4.83 -5.70 -4.82
CA LYS A 82 -4.88 -6.91 -3.98
C LYS A 82 -6.12 -6.96 -3.09
N ILE A 83 -6.53 -5.82 -2.52
CA ILE A 83 -7.79 -5.72 -1.76
C ILE A 83 -8.98 -6.03 -2.67
N TRP A 84 -9.01 -5.51 -3.90
CA TRP A 84 -10.07 -5.82 -4.87
C TRP A 84 -10.15 -7.30 -5.22
N MET A 85 -9.00 -7.96 -5.41
CA MET A 85 -8.93 -9.41 -5.61
C MET A 85 -9.52 -10.16 -4.41
N GLN A 86 -9.15 -9.77 -3.18
CA GLN A 86 -9.67 -10.40 -1.97
C GLN A 86 -11.18 -10.19 -1.76
N MET A 87 -11.73 -9.10 -2.29
CA MET A 87 -13.17 -8.83 -2.31
C MET A 87 -13.91 -9.47 -3.50
N GLY A 88 -13.23 -10.24 -4.36
CA GLY A 88 -13.81 -10.86 -5.56
C GLY A 88 -14.11 -9.86 -6.69
N ARG A 89 -13.62 -8.61 -6.59
CA ARG A 89 -13.78 -7.58 -7.62
C ARG A 89 -12.69 -7.68 -8.68
N ASN A 90 -12.63 -8.84 -9.34
CA ASN A 90 -11.53 -9.23 -10.23
C ASN A 90 -11.35 -8.27 -11.41
N GLN A 91 -12.43 -7.78 -12.03
CA GLN A 91 -12.30 -6.83 -13.15
C GLN A 91 -11.66 -5.51 -12.71
N THR A 92 -12.06 -4.96 -11.56
CA THR A 92 -11.48 -3.72 -11.03
C THR A 92 -10.00 -3.90 -10.69
N ALA A 93 -9.64 -5.05 -10.10
CA ALA A 93 -8.23 -5.39 -9.85
C ALA A 93 -7.42 -5.49 -11.15
N LEU A 94 -7.99 -6.12 -12.18
CA LEU A 94 -7.35 -6.30 -13.47
C LEU A 94 -7.04 -4.96 -14.13
N ASP A 95 -8.02 -4.06 -14.17
CA ASP A 95 -7.86 -2.72 -14.78
C ASP A 95 -6.72 -1.94 -14.10
N GLU A 96 -6.66 -1.98 -12.77
CA GLU A 96 -5.63 -1.31 -11.97
C GLU A 96 -4.24 -1.93 -12.16
N LEU A 97 -4.12 -3.26 -12.18
CA LEU A 97 -2.86 -3.97 -12.45
C LEU A 97 -2.35 -3.73 -13.88
N MET A 98 -3.25 -3.65 -14.86
CA MET A 98 -2.91 -3.35 -16.26
C MET A 98 -2.37 -1.93 -16.41
N GLU A 99 -2.92 -0.97 -15.65
CA GLU A 99 -2.38 0.40 -15.58
C GLU A 99 -0.97 0.41 -14.99
N ILE A 100 -0.74 -0.29 -13.86
CA ILE A 100 0.58 -0.39 -13.23
C ILE A 100 1.58 -1.00 -14.22
N ARG A 101 1.22 -2.08 -14.91
CA ARG A 101 2.09 -2.72 -15.93
C ARG A 101 2.51 -1.74 -17.02
N ARG A 102 1.63 -0.82 -17.43
CA ARG A 102 1.95 0.21 -18.43
C ARG A 102 2.96 1.25 -17.91
N ILE A 103 2.88 1.58 -16.61
CA ILE A 103 3.74 2.59 -15.96
C ILE A 103 5.08 1.99 -15.53
N SER A 104 5.09 0.73 -15.09
CA SER A 104 6.26 0.02 -14.56
C SER A 104 6.34 -1.40 -15.12
N PRO A 105 6.73 -1.55 -16.39
CA PRO A 105 6.64 -2.83 -17.10
C PRO A 105 7.57 -3.93 -16.57
N LYS A 106 8.56 -3.58 -15.74
CA LYS A 106 9.55 -4.50 -15.17
C LYS A 106 9.23 -4.97 -13.75
N GLU A 107 8.10 -4.56 -13.18
CA GLU A 107 7.72 -4.93 -11.82
C GLU A 107 7.26 -6.40 -11.78
N ALA A 108 8.10 -7.30 -11.28
CA ALA A 108 7.84 -8.75 -11.26
C ALA A 108 6.54 -9.12 -10.51
N ASP A 109 6.30 -8.43 -9.39
CA ASP A 109 5.13 -8.64 -8.54
C ASP A 109 3.81 -8.38 -9.29
N VAL A 110 3.79 -7.43 -10.23
CA VAL A 110 2.60 -7.09 -11.03
C VAL A 110 2.26 -8.22 -12.00
N HIS A 111 3.27 -8.81 -12.65
CA HIS A 111 3.05 -9.95 -13.55
C HIS A 111 2.57 -11.19 -12.78
N PHE A 112 3.11 -11.43 -11.58
CA PHE A 112 2.66 -12.53 -10.73
C PHE A 112 1.19 -12.36 -10.30
N GLN A 113 0.79 -11.15 -9.87
CA GLN A 113 -0.61 -10.89 -9.50
C GLN A 113 -1.56 -11.01 -10.71
N LEU A 114 -1.15 -10.51 -11.90
CA LEU A 114 -1.93 -10.67 -13.12
C LEU A 114 -2.13 -12.16 -13.49
N GLY A 115 -1.07 -12.97 -13.41
CA GLY A 115 -1.18 -14.41 -13.67
C GLY A 115 -2.11 -15.13 -12.69
N THR A 116 -1.99 -14.78 -11.40
CA THR A 116 -2.87 -15.30 -10.33
C THR A 116 -4.32 -14.91 -10.56
N LEU A 117 -4.57 -13.66 -10.95
CA LEU A 117 -5.92 -13.15 -11.20
C LEU A 117 -6.57 -13.84 -12.41
N LEU A 118 -5.86 -13.89 -13.54
CA LEU A 118 -6.37 -14.44 -14.80
C LEU A 118 -6.59 -15.96 -14.76
N SER A 119 -5.87 -16.67 -13.90
CA SER A 119 -6.04 -18.13 -13.73
C SER A 119 -7.26 -18.49 -12.87
N ASN A 120 -7.78 -17.53 -12.09
CA ASN A 120 -8.92 -17.70 -11.18
C ASN A 120 -10.20 -17.00 -11.67
N MET A 121 -10.20 -16.46 -12.89
CA MET A 121 -11.35 -15.88 -13.58
C MET A 121 -11.99 -16.90 -14.52
#